data_AF-A0A1G0B942-F1
#
_entry.id   AF-A0A1G0B942-F1
#
_cell.length_a   1.000
_cell.length_b   1.000
_cell.length_c   1.000
_cell.angle_alpha   90.00
_cell.angle_beta   90.00
_cell.angle_gamma   90.00
#
_symmetry.space_group_name_H-M   'P 1'
#
loop_
_entity.id
_entity.type
_entity.pdbx_description
1 polymer ?
#
loop_
_entity_poly.entity_id
_entity_poly.type
_entity_poly.pdbx_seq_one_letter_code
_entity_poly.pdbx_strand_id
1 'polypeptide(L)'
;MKRSTLYLLYPANKALERAIADGLCLLSEQDAAAAKPDTQVAVADNFRYTRGNYEQHRYSTRIFERLREALEASLAASPRAETLNKLGNILAALGQQRRDAALFEQAVQCFEQALESYTQEDTPQEWAATQYNLGTANQALGRLLETTNPLKLAVDAYTNALLVWTREAHPEAWMQTMHQLGAALYTHGIQLKGNRQLQKSVVAWKNALAALNADDHALELTATHNNRGVTLHHLGESEANPDRLKEAINSYEKALMVGMEQQLPIHVSVICRVNKATAQNALAQLTNDAALAEEMADEFEVIIECFRHALQPLCLRHCEEQLKMAQTASSSQVAG
;
A
#
# COMPACT_ATOMS: atom_id res chain seq x y z
N MET A 1 -3.89 1.69 18.95
CA MET A 1 -3.74 0.92 17.69
C MET A 1 -2.41 0.20 17.82
N LYS A 2 -2.34 -1.12 17.77
CA LYS A 2 -1.19 -1.83 18.38
C LYS A 2 0.10 -1.93 17.53
N ARG A 3 0.27 -1.21 16.41
CA ARG A 3 1.50 -1.19 15.58
C ARG A 3 1.52 -0.08 14.54
N SER A 4 2.72 0.38 14.20
CA SER A 4 3.06 1.10 12.96
C SER A 4 2.45 0.36 11.77
N THR A 5 1.51 0.99 11.08
CA THR A 5 0.79 0.37 9.96
C THR A 5 1.60 0.60 8.68
N LEU A 6 1.53 -0.31 7.71
CA LEU A 6 2.11 -0.04 6.39
C LEU A 6 1.59 1.30 5.86
N TYR A 7 2.49 2.11 5.33
CA TYR A 7 2.09 3.20 4.47
C TYR A 7 1.86 2.59 3.09
N LEU A 8 0.62 2.16 2.85
CA LEU A 8 0.29 1.66 1.53
C LEU A 8 0.48 2.80 0.52
N LEU A 9 1.38 2.59 -0.43
CA LEU A 9 1.65 3.48 -1.55
C LEU A 9 0.71 3.10 -2.68
N TYR A 10 0.24 4.10 -3.41
CA TYR A 10 -0.70 3.89 -4.51
C TYR A 10 -0.21 4.64 -5.73
N PRO A 11 0.61 3.96 -6.56
CA PRO A 11 1.06 4.54 -7.81
C PRO A 11 -0.16 4.84 -8.69
N ALA A 12 0.02 5.76 -9.64
CA ALA A 12 -1.01 6.03 -10.64
C ALA A 12 -1.46 4.71 -11.31
N ASN A 13 -2.72 4.32 -11.09
CA ASN A 13 -3.26 3.12 -11.71
C ASN A 13 -3.65 3.40 -13.15
N LYS A 14 -2.66 3.35 -14.04
CA LYS A 14 -2.81 3.55 -15.48
C LYS A 14 -3.84 2.60 -16.10
N ALA A 15 -3.98 1.38 -15.57
CA ALA A 15 -4.97 0.42 -16.07
C ALA A 15 -6.40 0.89 -15.77
N LEU A 16 -6.66 1.40 -14.57
CA LEU A 16 -7.94 2.00 -14.20
C LEU A 16 -8.19 3.30 -14.98
N GLU A 17 -7.19 4.18 -15.11
CA GLU A 17 -7.34 5.39 -15.94
C GLU A 17 -7.72 5.07 -17.39
N ARG A 18 -7.08 4.05 -17.95
CA ARG A 18 -7.39 3.55 -19.30
C ARG A 18 -8.76 2.90 -19.38
N ALA A 19 -9.15 2.11 -18.38
CA ALA A 19 -10.48 1.52 -18.32
C ALA A 19 -11.58 2.58 -18.26
N ILE A 20 -11.36 3.66 -17.50
CA ILE A 20 -12.25 4.84 -17.49
C ILE A 20 -12.26 5.46 -18.88
N ALA A 21 -11.11 5.90 -19.39
CA ALA A 21 -10.99 6.64 -20.65
C ALA A 21 -11.63 5.89 -21.83
N ASP A 22 -11.33 4.59 -21.97
CA ASP A 22 -11.86 3.75 -23.04
C ASP A 22 -13.37 3.50 -22.88
N GLY A 23 -13.86 3.44 -21.64
CA GLY A 23 -15.28 3.21 -21.35
C GLY A 23 -16.16 4.45 -21.53
N LEU A 24 -15.58 5.67 -21.56
CA LEU A 24 -16.35 6.90 -21.73
C LEU A 24 -17.12 6.95 -23.06
N CYS A 25 -16.61 6.30 -24.12
CA CYS A 25 -17.30 6.26 -25.41
C CYS A 25 -18.59 5.44 -25.38
N LEU A 26 -18.80 4.63 -24.33
CA LEU A 26 -20.02 3.85 -24.12
C LEU A 26 -21.10 4.63 -23.37
N LEU A 27 -20.79 5.84 -22.88
CA LEU A 27 -21.69 6.66 -22.08
C LEU A 27 -22.33 7.79 -22.90
N SER A 28 -23.41 8.38 -22.35
CA SER A 28 -23.99 9.61 -22.88
C SER A 28 -22.99 10.78 -22.76
N GLU A 29 -23.09 11.80 -23.63
CA GLU A 29 -22.22 12.99 -23.56
C GLU A 29 -22.27 13.66 -22.17
N GLN A 30 -23.44 13.67 -21.54
CA GLN A 30 -23.63 14.23 -20.20
C GLN A 30 -22.88 13.43 -19.13
N ASP A 31 -22.99 12.10 -19.14
CA ASP A 31 -22.30 11.25 -18.17
C ASP A 31 -20.79 11.22 -18.42
N ALA A 32 -20.36 11.25 -19.69
CA ALA A 32 -18.95 11.36 -20.06
C ALA A 32 -18.33 12.70 -19.62
N ALA A 33 -19.07 13.82 -19.73
CA ALA A 33 -18.62 15.12 -19.24
C ALA A 33 -18.49 15.16 -17.70
N ALA A 34 -19.34 14.40 -16.99
CA ALA A 34 -19.28 14.25 -15.54
C ALA A 34 -18.15 13.33 -15.06
N ALA A 35 -17.50 12.60 -15.97
CA ALA A 35 -16.37 11.72 -15.68
C ALA A 35 -15.04 12.45 -15.52
N LYS A 36 -15.00 13.79 -15.57
CA LYS A 36 -13.75 14.52 -15.36
C LYS A 36 -13.24 14.25 -13.95
N PRO A 37 -11.94 13.94 -13.79
CA PRO A 37 -11.37 13.84 -12.45
C PRO A 37 -11.59 15.16 -11.72
N ASP A 38 -12.29 15.09 -10.60
CA ASP A 38 -12.42 16.16 -9.63
C ASP A 38 -11.03 16.43 -9.03
N THR A 39 -10.37 17.45 -9.58
CA THR A 39 -9.12 17.97 -9.04
C THR A 39 -9.34 18.91 -7.85
N GLN A 40 -10.59 19.18 -7.48
CA GLN A 40 -10.96 20.03 -6.33
C GLN A 40 -11.08 19.24 -5.03
N VAL A 41 -10.82 17.93 -5.05
CA VAL A 41 -10.80 17.08 -3.85
C VAL A 41 -9.59 17.42 -2.99
N ALA A 42 -9.71 18.50 -2.23
CA ALA A 42 -9.03 18.72 -0.97
C ALA A 42 -9.69 17.88 0.13
N VAL A 43 -9.98 16.59 -0.14
CA VAL A 43 -10.21 15.66 0.97
C VAL A 43 -8.87 15.55 1.62
N ALA A 44 -8.73 16.23 2.76
CA ALA A 44 -7.61 16.08 3.67
C ALA A 44 -7.29 14.57 3.73
N ASP A 45 -6.05 14.22 3.41
CA ASP A 45 -5.62 12.83 3.38
C ASP A 45 -5.68 12.31 4.81
N ASN A 46 -6.86 11.82 5.15
CA ASN A 46 -7.32 11.72 6.52
C ASN A 46 -6.85 10.41 7.13
N PHE A 47 -5.74 9.81 6.67
CA PHE A 47 -5.08 8.50 6.96
C PHE A 47 -5.96 7.35 7.53
N ARG A 48 -7.29 7.48 7.51
CA ARG A 48 -8.28 6.54 8.03
C ARG A 48 -8.55 5.43 7.02
N TYR A 49 -8.25 5.71 5.77
CA TYR A 49 -8.51 4.84 4.63
C TYR A 49 -7.22 4.81 3.83
N THR A 50 -6.48 3.72 4.03
CA THR A 50 -5.31 3.38 3.24
C THR A 50 -5.72 3.28 1.78
N ARG A 51 -5.17 4.17 0.95
CA ARG A 51 -5.70 4.50 -0.36
C ARG A 51 -5.59 3.47 -1.52
N GLY A 52 -6.15 2.25 -1.50
CA GLY A 52 -6.04 1.17 -2.53
C GLY A 52 -5.56 1.48 -3.99
N ASN A 53 -4.91 0.54 -4.71
CA ASN A 53 -4.55 0.72 -6.15
C ASN A 53 -5.71 1.22 -7.04
N TYR A 54 -6.96 1.05 -6.62
CA TYR A 54 -8.14 1.50 -7.35
C TYR A 54 -8.77 2.80 -6.80
N GLU A 55 -8.12 3.46 -5.85
CA GLU A 55 -8.57 4.72 -5.25
C GLU A 55 -8.22 5.91 -6.11
N GLN A 56 -8.94 6.04 -7.21
CA GLN A 56 -9.02 7.33 -7.87
C GLN A 56 -10.19 8.11 -7.26
N HIS A 57 -9.99 8.66 -6.06
CA HIS A 57 -10.96 9.54 -5.38
C HIS A 57 -11.30 10.80 -6.14
N ARG A 58 -10.49 11.15 -7.15
CA ARG A 58 -10.82 12.18 -8.11
C ARG A 58 -12.01 11.79 -9.00
N TYR A 59 -12.39 10.51 -9.10
CA TYR A 59 -13.59 10.11 -9.85
C TYR A 59 -14.74 9.78 -8.89
N SER A 60 -15.90 10.34 -9.20
CA SER A 60 -17.15 10.09 -8.48
C SER A 60 -17.55 8.62 -8.57
N THR A 61 -18.10 8.05 -7.49
CA THR A 61 -18.70 6.70 -7.52
C THR A 61 -19.73 6.54 -8.65
N ARG A 62 -20.45 7.63 -8.98
CA ARG A 62 -21.43 7.63 -10.07
C ARG A 62 -20.80 7.24 -11.42
N ILE A 63 -19.58 7.71 -11.72
CA ILE A 63 -18.97 7.36 -13.02
C ILE A 63 -18.61 5.87 -13.06
N PHE A 64 -18.11 5.31 -11.97
CA PHE A 64 -17.81 3.89 -11.92
C PHE A 64 -19.07 3.01 -12.07
N GLU A 65 -20.21 3.41 -11.49
CA GLU A 65 -21.47 2.69 -11.69
C GLU A 65 -21.94 2.72 -13.15
N ARG A 66 -21.87 3.88 -13.80
CA ARG A 66 -22.22 4.02 -15.22
C ARG A 66 -21.32 3.18 -16.13
N LEU A 67 -20.02 3.21 -15.87
CA LEU A 67 -19.05 2.40 -16.61
C LEU A 67 -19.29 0.92 -16.39
N ARG A 68 -19.59 0.50 -15.15
CA ARG A 68 -19.96 -0.88 -14.84
C ARG A 68 -21.17 -1.32 -15.69
N GLU A 69 -22.27 -0.57 -15.65
CA GLU A 69 -23.49 -0.86 -16.43
C GLU A 69 -23.22 -0.97 -17.93
N ALA A 70 -22.44 -0.04 -18.48
CA ALA A 70 -22.11 -0.01 -19.91
C ALA A 70 -21.21 -1.19 -20.33
N LEU A 71 -20.21 -1.54 -19.52
CA LEU A 71 -19.30 -2.65 -19.78
C LEU A 71 -20.02 -4.01 -19.64
N GLU A 72 -20.90 -4.17 -18.65
CA GLU A 72 -21.75 -5.36 -18.50
C GLU A 72 -22.67 -5.55 -19.72
N ALA A 73 -23.31 -4.47 -20.20
CA ALA A 73 -24.11 -4.50 -21.42
C ALA A 73 -23.28 -4.86 -22.67
N SER A 74 -22.06 -4.33 -22.78
CA SER A 74 -21.14 -4.68 -23.86
C SER A 74 -20.74 -6.16 -23.83
N LEU A 75 -20.51 -6.73 -22.65
CA LEU A 75 -20.14 -8.14 -22.50
C LEU A 75 -21.29 -9.08 -22.84
N ALA A 76 -22.53 -8.70 -22.51
CA ALA A 76 -23.72 -9.46 -22.89
C ALA A 76 -23.88 -9.55 -24.42
N ALA A 77 -23.42 -8.54 -25.17
CA ALA A 77 -23.44 -8.56 -26.63
C ALA A 77 -22.27 -9.34 -27.25
N SER A 78 -21.06 -9.21 -26.68
CA SER A 78 -19.86 -9.92 -27.14
C SER A 78 -18.85 -10.03 -26.00
N PRO A 79 -18.61 -11.23 -25.44
CA PRO A 79 -17.61 -11.41 -24.40
C PRO A 79 -16.21 -11.20 -24.97
N ARG A 80 -15.43 -10.32 -24.34
CA ARG A 80 -14.05 -10.00 -24.71
C ARG A 80 -13.20 -9.89 -23.46
N ALA A 81 -12.05 -10.54 -23.45
CA ALA A 81 -11.11 -10.53 -22.33
C ALA A 81 -10.68 -9.11 -21.93
N GLU A 82 -10.50 -8.23 -22.91
CA GLU A 82 -10.17 -6.82 -22.66
C GLU A 82 -11.28 -6.11 -21.88
N THR A 83 -12.54 -6.29 -22.29
CA THR A 83 -13.71 -5.69 -21.63
C THR A 83 -13.89 -6.26 -20.22
N LEU A 84 -13.65 -7.56 -20.02
CA LEU A 84 -13.64 -8.20 -18.70
C LEU A 84 -12.56 -7.58 -17.80
N ASN A 85 -11.34 -7.41 -18.30
CA ASN A 85 -10.26 -6.77 -17.56
C ASN A 85 -10.61 -5.32 -17.18
N LYS A 86 -11.24 -4.55 -18.08
CA LYS A 86 -11.74 -3.20 -17.80
C LYS A 86 -12.82 -3.20 -16.72
N LEU A 87 -13.83 -4.07 -16.85
CA LEU A 87 -14.90 -4.22 -15.87
C LEU A 87 -14.36 -4.59 -14.49
N GLY A 88 -13.40 -5.52 -14.42
CA GLY A 88 -12.73 -5.90 -13.18
C GLY A 88 -12.05 -4.71 -12.48
N ASN A 89 -11.35 -3.86 -13.23
CA ASN A 89 -10.74 -2.64 -12.69
C ASN A 89 -11.80 -1.67 -12.10
N ILE A 90 -12.91 -1.47 -12.81
CA ILE A 90 -14.01 -0.59 -12.38
C ILE A 90 -14.72 -1.15 -11.13
N LEU A 91 -15.01 -2.46 -11.12
CA LEU A 91 -15.61 -3.15 -9.97
C LEU A 91 -14.71 -3.09 -8.74
N ALA A 92 -13.40 -3.26 -8.90
CA ALA A 92 -12.47 -3.16 -7.78
C ALA A 92 -12.36 -1.72 -7.25
N ALA A 93 -12.47 -0.70 -8.11
CA ALA A 93 -12.56 0.70 -7.69
C ALA A 93 -13.84 0.97 -6.89
N LEU A 94 -14.99 0.46 -7.33
CA LEU A 94 -16.25 0.52 -6.59
C LEU A 94 -16.16 -0.21 -5.24
N GLY A 95 -15.62 -1.44 -5.24
CA GLY A 95 -15.41 -2.24 -4.04
C GLY A 95 -14.57 -1.52 -3.00
N GLN A 96 -13.55 -0.79 -3.43
CA GLN A 96 -12.72 0.01 -2.55
C GLN A 96 -13.48 1.23 -1.99
N GLN A 97 -14.17 2.00 -2.84
CA GLN A 97 -14.94 3.19 -2.40
C GLN A 97 -16.08 2.82 -1.44
N ARG A 98 -16.73 1.68 -1.66
CA ARG A 98 -17.88 1.21 -0.87
C ARG A 98 -17.49 0.30 0.29
N ARG A 99 -16.24 -0.17 0.31
CA ARG A 99 -15.76 -1.22 1.22
C ARG A 99 -16.63 -2.48 1.10
N ASP A 100 -16.86 -2.89 -0.13
CA ASP A 100 -17.76 -3.99 -0.48
C ASP A 100 -16.97 -5.20 -1.01
N ALA A 101 -17.02 -6.29 -0.26
CA ALA A 101 -16.35 -7.54 -0.60
C ALA A 101 -16.94 -8.19 -1.86
N ALA A 102 -18.26 -8.10 -2.08
CA ALA A 102 -18.92 -8.71 -3.23
C ALA A 102 -18.47 -8.04 -4.54
N LEU A 103 -18.19 -6.74 -4.52
CA LEU A 103 -17.64 -6.03 -5.68
C LEU A 103 -16.20 -6.46 -5.98
N PHE A 104 -15.39 -6.73 -4.96
CA PHE A 104 -14.05 -7.31 -5.16
C PHE A 104 -14.11 -8.74 -5.68
N GLU A 105 -15.05 -9.56 -5.20
CA GLU A 105 -15.26 -10.93 -5.70
C GLU A 105 -15.69 -10.93 -7.18
N GLN A 106 -16.59 -10.03 -7.57
CA GLN A 106 -16.96 -9.85 -8.98
C GLN A 106 -15.77 -9.38 -9.83
N ALA A 107 -14.92 -8.49 -9.30
CA ALA A 107 -13.71 -8.07 -9.99
C ALA A 107 -12.74 -9.24 -10.21
N VAL A 108 -12.53 -10.08 -9.19
CA VAL A 108 -11.73 -11.31 -9.27
C VAL A 108 -12.26 -12.23 -10.37
N GLN A 109 -13.58 -12.48 -10.40
CA GLN A 109 -14.21 -13.30 -11.44
C GLN A 109 -13.99 -12.73 -12.85
N CYS A 110 -14.08 -11.41 -13.03
CA CYS A 110 -13.81 -10.78 -14.32
C CYS A 110 -12.36 -11.02 -14.78
N PHE A 111 -11.39 -10.90 -13.88
CA PHE A 111 -9.98 -11.15 -14.21
C PHE A 111 -9.71 -12.63 -14.49
N GLU A 112 -10.29 -13.54 -13.71
CA GLU A 112 -10.18 -14.99 -13.96
C GLU A 112 -10.74 -15.37 -15.33
N GLN A 113 -11.92 -14.86 -15.71
CA GLN A 113 -12.49 -15.09 -17.04
C GLN A 113 -11.63 -14.49 -18.16
N ALA A 114 -11.03 -13.31 -17.96
CA ALA A 114 -10.11 -12.73 -18.94
C ALA A 114 -8.86 -13.62 -19.15
N LEU A 115 -8.37 -14.27 -18.08
CA LEU A 115 -7.25 -15.22 -18.11
C LEU A 115 -7.58 -16.57 -18.78
N GLU A 116 -8.84 -16.85 -19.12
CA GLU A 116 -9.18 -18.00 -19.98
C GLU A 116 -8.80 -17.74 -21.45
N SER A 117 -8.78 -16.46 -21.86
CA SER A 117 -8.37 -16.05 -23.22
C SER A 117 -6.94 -15.53 -23.26
N TYR A 118 -6.51 -14.80 -22.24
CA TYR A 118 -5.14 -14.35 -22.13
C TYR A 118 -4.28 -15.48 -21.55
N THR A 119 -3.22 -15.84 -22.27
CA THR A 119 -2.29 -16.91 -21.88
C THR A 119 -0.87 -16.37 -21.83
N GLN A 120 -0.03 -16.98 -20.99
CA GLN A 120 1.38 -16.60 -20.90
C GLN A 120 2.12 -16.74 -22.24
N GLU A 121 1.70 -17.68 -23.09
CA GLU A 121 2.36 -18.01 -24.36
C GLU A 121 1.90 -17.09 -25.51
N ASP A 122 0.59 -16.89 -25.67
CA ASP A 122 0.03 -16.19 -26.82
C ASP A 122 -0.11 -14.67 -26.59
N THR A 123 -0.37 -14.27 -25.34
CA THR A 123 -0.64 -12.88 -24.94
C THR A 123 0.07 -12.53 -23.63
N PRO A 124 1.41 -12.68 -23.56
CA PRO A 124 2.17 -12.59 -22.31
C PRO A 124 1.96 -11.28 -21.55
N GLN A 125 1.84 -10.14 -22.26
CA GLN A 125 1.71 -8.83 -21.63
C GLN A 125 0.32 -8.63 -21.01
N GLU A 126 -0.72 -8.98 -21.75
CA GLU A 126 -2.10 -8.92 -21.27
C GLU A 126 -2.30 -9.90 -20.10
N TRP A 127 -1.76 -11.11 -20.22
CA TRP A 127 -1.78 -12.10 -19.15
C TRP A 127 -1.11 -11.57 -17.87
N ALA A 128 0.10 -11.02 -17.97
CA ALA A 128 0.81 -10.46 -16.82
C ALA A 128 0.08 -9.27 -16.19
N ALA A 129 -0.49 -8.38 -17.03
CA ALA A 129 -1.29 -7.26 -16.57
C ALA A 129 -2.56 -7.71 -15.82
N THR A 130 -3.26 -8.71 -16.35
CA THR A 130 -4.44 -9.27 -15.70
C THR A 130 -4.08 -10.02 -14.42
N GLN A 131 -2.97 -10.76 -14.37
CA GLN A 131 -2.45 -11.37 -13.14
C GLN A 131 -2.12 -10.32 -12.06
N TYR A 132 -1.51 -9.20 -12.44
CA TYR A 132 -1.26 -8.09 -11.51
C TYR A 132 -2.56 -7.47 -10.95
N ASN A 133 -3.56 -7.25 -11.81
CA ASN A 133 -4.86 -6.73 -11.39
C ASN A 133 -5.61 -7.71 -10.48
N LEU A 134 -5.57 -9.00 -10.82
CA LEU A 134 -6.11 -10.10 -10.01
C LEU A 134 -5.46 -10.14 -8.62
N GLY A 135 -4.13 -10.01 -8.58
CA GLY A 135 -3.37 -9.95 -7.33
C GLY A 135 -3.78 -8.76 -6.47
N THR A 136 -3.96 -7.62 -7.11
CA THR A 136 -4.42 -6.39 -6.45
C THR A 136 -5.82 -6.51 -5.86
N ALA A 137 -6.78 -7.07 -6.60
CA ALA A 137 -8.15 -7.27 -6.13
C ALA A 137 -8.20 -8.25 -4.96
N ASN A 138 -7.51 -9.39 -5.07
CA ASN A 138 -7.40 -10.38 -4.00
C ASN A 138 -6.71 -9.81 -2.74
N GLN A 139 -5.70 -8.97 -2.91
CA GLN A 139 -5.04 -8.31 -1.78
C GLN A 139 -6.00 -7.36 -1.05
N ALA A 140 -6.80 -6.60 -1.79
CA ALA A 140 -7.81 -5.71 -1.23
C ALA A 140 -8.91 -6.49 -0.49
N LEU A 141 -9.41 -7.57 -1.10
CA LEU A 141 -10.38 -8.47 -0.50
C LEU A 141 -9.87 -9.09 0.80
N GLY A 142 -8.64 -9.61 0.81
CA GLY A 142 -8.02 -10.22 1.99
C GLY A 142 -7.77 -9.22 3.13
N ARG A 143 -7.48 -7.95 2.81
CA ARG A 143 -7.43 -6.86 3.79
C ARG A 143 -8.81 -6.55 4.37
N LEU A 144 -9.82 -6.43 3.51
CA LEU A 144 -11.18 -6.06 3.92
C LEU A 144 -11.83 -7.14 4.80
N LEU A 145 -11.68 -8.41 4.42
CA LEU A 145 -12.24 -9.54 5.15
C LEU A 145 -11.36 -10.00 6.32
N GLU A 146 -10.14 -9.47 6.43
CA GLU A 146 -9.14 -9.93 7.39
C GLU A 146 -8.83 -11.44 7.29
N THR A 147 -8.84 -11.99 6.06
CA THR A 147 -8.63 -13.42 5.78
C THR A 147 -7.41 -13.71 4.89
N THR A 148 -6.77 -14.85 5.12
CA THR A 148 -5.49 -15.21 4.49
C THR A 148 -5.62 -15.79 3.08
N ASN A 149 -6.76 -16.41 2.74
CA ASN A 149 -6.92 -17.10 1.45
C ASN A 149 -6.79 -16.13 0.26
N PRO A 150 -7.50 -14.99 0.22
CA PRO A 150 -7.29 -14.00 -0.84
C PRO A 150 -5.85 -13.46 -0.85
N LEU A 151 -5.20 -13.29 0.31
CA LEU A 151 -3.81 -12.81 0.35
C LEU A 151 -2.82 -13.82 -0.24
N LYS A 152 -3.06 -15.13 -0.06
CA LYS A 152 -2.27 -16.17 -0.73
C LYS A 152 -2.46 -16.09 -2.25
N LEU A 153 -3.70 -16.01 -2.72
CA LEU A 153 -4.01 -15.84 -4.15
C LEU A 153 -3.38 -14.57 -4.74
N ALA A 154 -3.32 -13.49 -3.95
CA ALA A 154 -2.65 -12.27 -4.36
C ALA A 154 -1.14 -12.47 -4.58
N VAL A 155 -0.47 -13.16 -3.65
CA VAL A 155 0.96 -13.51 -3.76
C VAL A 155 1.21 -14.38 -4.99
N ASP A 156 0.35 -15.37 -5.25
CA ASP A 156 0.47 -16.26 -6.39
C ASP A 156 0.31 -15.48 -7.71
N ALA A 157 -0.71 -14.62 -7.83
CA ALA A 157 -0.96 -13.81 -9.02
C ALA A 157 0.16 -12.79 -9.31
N TYR A 158 0.69 -12.09 -8.29
CA TYR A 158 1.86 -11.22 -8.50
C TYR A 158 3.11 -12.00 -8.91
N THR A 159 3.31 -13.20 -8.37
CA THR A 159 4.43 -14.07 -8.76
C THR A 159 4.29 -14.52 -10.22
N ASN A 160 3.06 -14.81 -10.67
CA ASN A 160 2.76 -15.11 -12.07
C ASN A 160 3.09 -13.92 -12.99
N ALA A 161 2.67 -12.70 -12.65
CA ALA A 161 2.99 -11.51 -13.45
C ALA A 161 4.52 -11.31 -13.61
N LEU A 162 5.30 -11.63 -12.57
CA LEU A 162 6.77 -11.55 -12.58
C LEU A 162 7.45 -12.62 -13.47
N LEU A 163 6.72 -13.62 -13.98
CA LEU A 163 7.24 -14.55 -14.99
C LEU A 163 7.42 -13.89 -16.37
N VAL A 164 6.67 -12.81 -16.63
CA VAL A 164 6.74 -12.03 -17.88
C VAL A 164 7.43 -10.69 -17.64
N TRP A 165 7.04 -9.99 -16.59
CA TRP A 165 7.61 -8.70 -16.23
C TRP A 165 8.90 -8.88 -15.44
N THR A 166 9.99 -9.16 -16.15
CA THR A 166 11.33 -9.26 -15.58
C THR A 166 11.97 -7.88 -15.37
N ARG A 167 13.00 -7.82 -14.53
CA ARG A 167 13.75 -6.59 -14.25
C ARG A 167 14.38 -6.00 -15.52
N GLU A 168 14.86 -6.86 -16.42
CA GLU A 168 15.58 -6.46 -17.63
C GLU A 168 14.62 -6.00 -18.74
N ALA A 169 13.51 -6.72 -18.94
CA ALA A 169 12.60 -6.43 -20.05
C ALA A 169 11.53 -5.39 -19.69
N HIS A 170 11.09 -5.36 -18.43
CA HIS A 170 10.00 -4.51 -17.96
C HIS A 170 10.32 -3.90 -16.58
N PRO A 171 11.41 -3.10 -16.46
CA PRO A 171 11.91 -2.63 -15.16
C PRO A 171 10.85 -1.93 -14.31
N GLU A 172 10.01 -1.10 -14.94
CA GLU A 172 8.92 -0.37 -14.27
C GLU A 172 7.85 -1.32 -13.73
N ALA A 173 7.32 -2.21 -14.57
CA ALA A 173 6.27 -3.15 -14.17
C ALA A 173 6.78 -4.17 -13.15
N TRP A 174 8.03 -4.61 -13.29
CA TRP A 174 8.70 -5.48 -12.33
C TRP A 174 8.84 -4.81 -10.96
N MET A 175 9.30 -3.55 -10.92
CA MET A 175 9.43 -2.78 -9.69
C MET A 175 8.08 -2.59 -9.00
N GLN A 176 7.05 -2.15 -9.73
CA GLN A 176 5.70 -1.99 -9.18
C GLN A 176 5.14 -3.31 -8.66
N THR A 177 5.35 -4.41 -9.38
CA THR A 177 4.88 -5.74 -8.96
C THR A 177 5.62 -6.23 -7.72
N MET A 178 6.94 -6.01 -7.63
CA MET A 178 7.72 -6.31 -6.42
C MET A 178 7.25 -5.48 -5.22
N HIS A 179 6.89 -4.21 -5.44
CA HIS A 179 6.29 -3.38 -4.41
C HIS A 179 4.97 -4.01 -3.91
N GLN A 180 4.04 -4.31 -4.82
CA GLN A 180 2.76 -4.87 -4.43
C GLN A 180 2.86 -6.26 -3.78
N LEU A 181 3.79 -7.09 -4.25
CA LEU A 181 4.11 -8.39 -3.65
C LEU A 181 4.62 -8.23 -2.22
N GLY A 182 5.49 -7.25 -1.96
CA GLY A 182 5.94 -6.90 -0.61
C GLY A 182 4.78 -6.57 0.33
N ALA A 183 3.82 -5.77 -0.12
CA ALA A 183 2.65 -5.40 0.67
C ALA A 183 1.74 -6.61 0.94
N ALA A 184 1.50 -7.45 -0.07
CA ALA A 184 0.67 -8.64 0.08
C ALA A 184 1.29 -9.64 1.07
N LEU A 185 2.59 -9.89 0.95
CA LEU A 185 3.34 -10.76 1.85
C LEU A 185 3.35 -10.23 3.28
N TYR A 186 3.46 -8.91 3.46
CA TYR A 186 3.37 -8.31 4.79
C TYR A 186 1.99 -8.59 5.41
N THR A 187 0.91 -8.22 4.72
CA THR A 187 -0.45 -8.40 5.26
C THR A 187 -0.72 -9.86 5.56
N HIS A 188 -0.28 -10.75 4.67
CA HIS A 188 -0.41 -12.20 4.85
C HIS A 188 0.35 -12.68 6.09
N GLY A 189 1.57 -12.20 6.31
CA GLY A 189 2.38 -12.52 7.49
C GLY A 189 1.76 -12.03 8.80
N ILE A 190 1.20 -10.81 8.80
CA ILE A 190 0.50 -10.27 9.96
C ILE A 190 -0.73 -11.12 10.31
N GLN A 191 -1.55 -11.47 9.33
CA GLN A 191 -2.75 -12.29 9.55
C GLN A 191 -2.42 -13.73 9.98
N LEU A 192 -1.39 -14.34 9.38
CA LEU A 192 -0.89 -15.65 9.79
C LEU A 192 -0.18 -15.64 11.16
N LYS A 193 0.15 -14.46 11.69
CA LYS A 193 1.05 -14.30 12.84
C LYS A 193 2.39 -15.03 12.65
N GLY A 194 2.90 -15.03 11.41
CA GLY A 194 4.07 -15.81 11.01
C GLY A 194 5.14 -14.98 10.31
N ASN A 195 6.39 -15.10 10.78
CA ASN A 195 7.51 -14.30 10.27
C ASN A 195 7.96 -14.69 8.85
N ARG A 196 7.66 -15.91 8.37
CA ARG A 196 8.11 -16.38 7.04
C ARG A 196 7.66 -15.45 5.91
N GLN A 197 6.40 -15.00 5.92
CA GLN A 197 5.91 -14.09 4.89
C GLN A 197 6.47 -12.67 5.08
N LEU A 198 6.67 -12.22 6.31
CA LEU A 198 7.33 -10.94 6.60
C LEU A 198 8.78 -10.91 6.08
N GLN A 199 9.53 -12.01 6.23
CA GLN A 199 10.89 -12.12 5.68
C GLN A 199 10.88 -12.04 4.15
N LYS A 200 9.95 -12.73 3.48
CA LYS A 200 9.76 -12.60 2.03
C LYS A 200 9.35 -11.18 1.62
N SER A 201 8.52 -10.52 2.41
CA SER A 201 8.11 -9.12 2.20
C SER A 201 9.33 -8.19 2.19
N VAL A 202 10.27 -8.34 3.14
CA VAL A 202 11.53 -7.58 3.15
C VAL A 202 12.34 -7.80 1.87
N VAL A 203 12.36 -9.03 1.33
CA VAL A 203 13.07 -9.34 0.07
C VAL A 203 12.39 -8.66 -1.12
N ALA A 204 11.05 -8.72 -1.21
CA ALA A 204 10.30 -8.04 -2.26
C ALA A 204 10.53 -6.51 -2.22
N TRP A 205 10.52 -5.91 -1.02
CA TRP A 205 10.87 -4.50 -0.84
C TRP A 205 12.28 -4.15 -1.28
N LYS A 206 13.28 -4.97 -0.93
CA LYS A 206 14.66 -4.77 -1.38
C LYS A 206 14.78 -4.81 -2.91
N ASN A 207 14.03 -5.69 -3.57
CA ASN A 207 14.01 -5.79 -5.02
C ASN A 207 13.40 -4.53 -5.65
N ALA A 208 12.23 -4.08 -5.19
CA ALA A 208 11.63 -2.83 -5.66
C ALA A 208 12.56 -1.62 -5.48
N LEU A 209 13.19 -1.49 -4.30
CA LEU A 209 14.17 -0.42 -4.01
C LEU A 209 15.39 -0.42 -4.93
N ALA A 210 15.75 -1.55 -5.54
CA ALA A 210 16.89 -1.64 -6.45
C ALA A 210 16.61 -1.04 -7.84
N ALA A 211 15.36 -0.67 -8.13
CA ALA A 211 14.93 -0.02 -9.37
C ALA A 211 14.40 1.40 -9.15
N LEU A 212 14.04 1.76 -7.90
CA LEU A 212 13.55 3.08 -7.53
C LEU A 212 14.69 4.11 -7.43
N ASN A 213 14.41 5.35 -7.81
CA ASN A 213 15.32 6.47 -7.68
C ASN A 213 14.55 7.74 -7.24
N ALA A 214 15.24 8.71 -6.67
CA ALA A 214 14.59 9.89 -6.09
C ALA A 214 14.08 10.89 -7.14
N ASP A 215 14.64 10.89 -8.35
CA ASP A 215 14.30 11.86 -9.40
C ASP A 215 12.97 11.50 -10.08
N ASP A 216 12.78 10.21 -10.38
CA ASP A 216 11.61 9.70 -11.10
C ASP A 216 10.53 9.15 -10.16
N HIS A 217 10.92 8.70 -8.96
CA HIS A 217 10.08 7.87 -8.09
C HIS A 217 10.14 8.29 -6.62
N ALA A 218 10.29 9.59 -6.33
CA ALA A 218 10.43 10.11 -4.96
C ALA A 218 9.39 9.51 -3.97
N LEU A 219 8.11 9.53 -4.35
CA LEU A 219 7.03 9.07 -3.49
C LEU A 219 7.08 7.55 -3.30
N GLU A 220 7.28 6.80 -4.39
CA GLU A 220 7.41 5.35 -4.38
C GLU A 220 8.62 4.90 -3.55
N LEU A 221 9.75 5.60 -3.68
CA LEU A 221 10.98 5.34 -2.96
C LEU A 221 10.78 5.56 -1.45
N THR A 222 10.21 6.71 -1.05
CA THR A 222 9.87 7.01 0.34
C THR A 222 8.95 5.95 0.94
N ALA A 223 7.87 5.60 0.25
CA ALA A 223 6.92 4.63 0.78
C ALA A 223 7.48 3.21 0.85
N THR A 224 8.27 2.79 -0.15
CA THR A 224 8.89 1.46 -0.16
C THR A 224 9.89 1.33 0.99
N HIS A 225 10.68 2.38 1.25
CA HIS A 225 11.55 2.44 2.42
C HIS A 225 10.77 2.39 3.74
N ASN A 226 9.69 3.17 3.86
CA ASN A 226 8.84 3.12 5.04
C ASN A 226 8.23 1.72 5.26
N ASN A 227 7.70 1.09 4.21
CA ASN A 227 7.08 -0.23 4.29
C ASN A 227 8.06 -1.35 4.62
N ARG A 228 9.28 -1.26 4.09
CA ARG A 228 10.39 -2.11 4.52
C ARG A 228 10.68 -1.91 6.01
N GLY A 229 10.73 -0.66 6.48
CA GLY A 229 10.91 -0.31 7.89
C GLY A 229 9.85 -0.93 8.78
N VAL A 230 8.57 -0.79 8.42
CA VAL A 230 7.43 -1.39 9.16
C VAL A 230 7.61 -2.90 9.26
N THR A 231 7.91 -3.57 8.14
CA THR A 231 8.08 -5.02 8.12
C THR A 231 9.24 -5.47 9.01
N LEU A 232 10.36 -4.77 8.97
CA LEU A 232 11.53 -5.04 9.81
C LEU A 232 11.28 -4.76 11.28
N HIS A 233 10.53 -3.70 11.60
CA HIS A 233 10.16 -3.35 12.96
C HIS A 233 9.30 -4.47 13.57
N HIS A 234 8.28 -4.92 12.86
CA HIS A 234 7.46 -6.06 13.27
C HIS A 234 8.29 -7.32 13.53
N LEU A 235 9.26 -7.60 12.66
CA LEU A 235 10.17 -8.73 12.82
C LEU A 235 11.13 -8.54 14.00
N GLY A 236 11.62 -7.32 14.23
CA GLY A 236 12.49 -6.99 15.36
C GLY A 236 11.79 -7.17 16.70
N GLU A 237 10.54 -6.72 16.81
CA GLU A 237 9.72 -6.97 18.00
C GLU A 237 9.40 -8.45 18.19
N SER A 238 8.96 -9.15 17.14
CA SER A 238 8.52 -10.54 17.27
C SER A 238 9.66 -11.52 17.56
N GLU A 239 10.88 -11.19 17.14
CA GLU A 239 12.08 -11.99 17.35
C GLU A 239 12.94 -11.48 18.51
N ALA A 240 12.53 -10.38 19.18
CA ALA A 240 13.34 -9.67 20.16
C ALA A 240 14.76 -9.37 19.65
N ASN A 241 14.85 -8.88 18.40
CA ASN A 241 16.09 -8.70 17.68
C ASN A 241 16.43 -7.20 17.48
N PRO A 242 17.43 -6.66 18.21
CA PRO A 242 17.79 -5.26 18.13
C PRO A 242 18.41 -4.87 16.78
N ASP A 243 19.09 -5.78 16.09
CA ASP A 243 19.69 -5.49 14.78
C ASP A 243 18.62 -5.33 13.70
N ARG A 244 17.51 -6.08 13.79
CA ARG A 244 16.34 -5.85 12.92
C ARG A 244 15.67 -4.50 13.19
N LEU A 245 15.60 -4.06 14.45
CA LEU A 245 15.10 -2.73 14.80
C LEU A 245 16.02 -1.64 14.24
N LYS A 246 17.33 -1.79 14.32
CA LYS A 246 18.30 -0.87 13.68
C LYS A 246 18.13 -0.83 12.16
N GLU A 247 17.91 -1.97 11.50
CA GLU A 247 17.61 -2.00 10.06
C GLU A 247 16.29 -1.30 9.72
N ALA A 248 15.28 -1.40 10.59
CA ALA A 248 14.01 -0.69 10.45
C ALA A 248 14.21 0.83 10.54
N ILE A 249 14.93 1.30 11.57
CA ILE A 249 15.27 2.71 11.78
C ILE A 249 15.98 3.30 10.56
N ASN A 250 17.02 2.63 10.05
CA ASN A 250 17.71 3.05 8.82
C ASN A 250 16.78 3.12 7.60
N SER A 251 15.78 2.22 7.52
CA SER A 251 14.79 2.28 6.43
C SER A 251 13.88 3.50 6.56
N TYR A 252 13.42 3.83 7.77
CA TYR A 252 12.63 5.03 8.00
C TYR A 252 13.43 6.32 7.80
N GLU A 253 14.71 6.34 8.16
CA GLU A 253 15.60 7.48 7.92
C GLU A 253 15.75 7.77 6.43
N LYS A 254 15.95 6.74 5.60
CA LYS A 254 15.97 6.89 4.14
C LYS A 254 14.63 7.39 3.59
N ALA A 255 13.51 6.87 4.10
CA ALA A 255 12.19 7.34 3.70
C ALA A 255 12.00 8.84 4.00
N LEU A 256 12.37 9.25 5.22
CA LEU A 256 12.28 10.64 5.68
C LEU A 256 13.21 11.57 4.89
N MET A 257 14.45 11.15 4.64
CA MET A 257 15.43 11.90 3.84
C MET A 257 14.90 12.21 2.44
N VAL A 258 14.48 11.18 1.70
CA VAL A 258 13.91 11.35 0.35
C VAL A 258 12.65 12.23 0.41
N GLY A 259 11.78 12.01 1.40
CA GLY A 259 10.55 12.78 1.54
C GLY A 259 10.79 14.28 1.81
N MET A 260 11.81 14.61 2.60
CA MET A 260 12.18 16.00 2.88
C MET A 260 12.90 16.66 1.71
N GLU A 261 13.86 15.97 1.08
CA GLU A 261 14.64 16.50 -0.05
C GLU A 261 13.77 16.77 -1.28
N GLN A 262 12.83 15.87 -1.56
CA GLN A 262 11.90 15.97 -2.70
C GLN A 262 10.64 16.80 -2.37
N GLN A 263 10.59 17.43 -1.18
CA GLN A 263 9.48 18.26 -0.73
C GLN A 263 8.11 17.56 -0.88
N LEU A 264 8.07 16.27 -0.56
CA LEU A 264 6.85 15.49 -0.57
C LEU A 264 5.85 16.07 0.45
N PRO A 265 4.54 15.81 0.29
CA PRO A 265 3.53 16.30 1.22
C PRO A 265 3.89 16.02 2.68
N ILE A 266 3.81 17.04 3.53
CA ILE A 266 4.32 17.03 4.92
C ILE A 266 3.89 15.80 5.73
N HIS A 267 2.68 15.31 5.48
CA HIS A 267 2.09 14.16 6.15
C HIS A 267 2.90 12.86 5.93
N VAL A 268 3.59 12.72 4.79
CA VAL A 268 4.47 11.58 4.46
C VAL A 268 5.72 11.60 5.34
N SER A 269 6.35 12.77 5.50
CA SER A 269 7.53 12.94 6.35
C SER A 269 7.18 12.74 7.83
N VAL A 270 6.02 13.24 8.27
CA VAL A 270 5.55 13.07 9.65
C VAL A 270 5.32 11.60 9.98
N ILE A 271 4.69 10.80 9.11
CA ILE A 271 4.48 9.37 9.38
C ILE A 271 5.81 8.59 9.42
N CYS A 272 6.78 8.93 8.55
CA CYS A 272 8.11 8.33 8.58
C CYS A 272 8.84 8.64 9.90
N ARG A 273 8.73 9.89 10.38
CA ARG A 273 9.29 10.34 11.66
C ARG A 273 8.67 9.61 12.85
N VAL A 274 7.33 9.50 12.89
CA VAL A 274 6.61 8.73 13.93
C VAL A 274 7.05 7.27 13.94
N ASN A 275 7.14 6.63 12.78
CA ASN A 275 7.53 5.23 12.68
C ASN A 275 9.00 5.02 13.11
N LYS A 276 9.90 5.95 12.74
CA LYS A 276 11.29 5.95 13.20
C LYS A 276 11.38 6.03 14.73
N ALA A 277 10.75 7.03 15.34
CA ALA A 277 10.74 7.22 16.79
C ALA A 277 10.13 6.03 17.53
N THR A 278 9.07 5.43 16.97
CA THR A 278 8.45 4.21 17.54
C THR A 278 9.43 3.03 17.54
N ALA A 279 10.19 2.83 16.45
CA ALA A 279 11.18 1.76 16.38
C ALA A 279 12.39 2.00 17.30
N GLN A 280 12.82 3.26 17.44
CA GLN A 280 13.86 3.65 18.41
C GLN A 280 13.39 3.41 19.86
N ASN A 281 12.14 3.72 20.19
CA ASN A 281 11.58 3.46 21.51
C ASN A 281 11.49 1.95 21.81
N ALA A 282 11.10 1.14 20.81
CA ALA A 282 11.12 -0.32 20.93
C ALA A 282 12.56 -0.86 21.12
N LEU A 283 13.54 -0.26 20.44
CA LEU A 283 14.96 -0.62 20.60
C LEU A 283 15.44 -0.29 22.02
N ALA A 284 15.15 0.92 22.51
CA ALA A 284 15.50 1.36 23.86
C ALA A 284 14.98 0.39 24.93
N GLN A 285 13.72 -0.04 24.80
CA GLN A 285 13.13 -1.04 25.70
C GLN A 285 13.83 -2.39 25.61
N LEU A 286 14.11 -2.86 24.39
CA LEU A 286 14.75 -4.17 24.18
C LEU A 286 16.19 -4.20 24.72
N THR A 287 16.92 -3.07 24.66
CA THR A 287 18.30 -2.97 25.13
C THR A 287 18.43 -2.38 26.54
N ASN A 288 17.33 -2.02 27.20
CA ASN A 288 17.30 -1.28 28.46
C ASN A 288 18.16 -0.01 28.44
N ASP A 289 18.08 0.74 27.33
CA ASP A 289 18.83 1.98 27.12
C ASP A 289 18.00 3.18 27.58
N ALA A 290 18.25 3.64 28.81
CA ALA A 290 17.51 4.75 29.42
C ALA A 290 17.79 6.10 28.74
N ALA A 291 19.00 6.30 28.21
CA ALA A 291 19.37 7.53 27.50
C ALA A 291 18.60 7.61 26.17
N LEU A 292 18.57 6.52 25.40
CA LEU A 292 17.76 6.47 24.19
C LEU A 292 16.26 6.61 24.51
N ALA A 293 15.78 6.08 25.63
CA ALA A 293 14.39 6.26 26.05
C ALA A 293 14.07 7.73 26.37
N GLU A 294 14.99 8.45 27.02
CA GLU A 294 14.86 9.90 27.27
C GLU A 294 14.82 10.69 25.96
N GLU A 295 15.75 10.43 25.02
CA GLU A 295 15.75 11.04 23.69
C GLU A 295 14.42 10.81 22.94
N MET A 296 13.83 9.61 23.08
CA MET A 296 12.55 9.30 22.44
C MET A 296 11.36 10.00 23.10
N ALA A 297 11.41 10.27 24.40
CA ALA A 297 10.39 11.07 25.06
C ALA A 297 10.39 12.50 24.46
N ASP A 298 11.56 13.14 24.39
CA ASP A 298 11.72 14.47 23.79
C ASP A 298 11.25 14.50 22.33
N GLU A 299 11.62 13.48 21.55
CA GLU A 299 11.24 13.38 20.14
C GLU A 299 9.72 13.24 19.97
N PHE A 300 9.03 12.46 20.82
CA PHE A 300 7.57 12.38 20.77
C PHE A 300 6.89 13.67 21.21
N GLU A 301 7.44 14.42 22.17
CA GLU A 301 6.95 15.76 22.52
C GLU A 301 7.03 16.71 21.31
N VAL A 302 8.19 16.76 20.64
CA VAL A 302 8.37 17.56 19.42
C VAL A 302 7.39 17.15 18.32
N ILE A 303 7.19 15.83 18.11
CA ILE A 303 6.22 15.33 17.12
C ILE A 303 4.81 15.84 17.44
N ILE A 304 4.39 15.72 18.70
CA ILE A 304 3.04 16.10 19.15
C ILE A 304 2.83 17.62 19.07
N GLU A 305 3.82 18.42 19.47
CA GLU A 305 3.71 19.87 19.49
C GLU A 305 3.79 20.49 18.09
N CYS A 306 4.82 20.15 17.32
CA CYS A 306 5.07 20.79 16.03
C CYS A 306 4.16 20.26 14.91
N PHE A 307 3.75 18.99 14.97
CA PHE A 307 3.04 18.34 13.87
C PHE A 307 1.61 17.91 14.22
N ARG A 308 1.05 18.41 15.32
CA ARG A 308 -0.32 18.07 15.76
C ARG A 308 -1.37 18.10 14.64
N HIS A 309 -1.29 19.11 13.78
CA HIS A 309 -2.22 19.33 12.66
C HIS A 309 -2.07 18.30 11.52
N ALA A 310 -0.90 17.66 11.43
CA ALA A 310 -0.61 16.59 10.48
C ALA A 310 -0.87 15.19 11.07
N LEU A 311 -1.09 15.09 12.39
CA LEU A 311 -1.37 13.84 13.08
C LEU A 311 -2.87 13.54 13.13
N GLN A 312 -3.20 12.33 12.71
CA GLN A 312 -4.51 11.70 12.88
C GLN A 312 -4.89 11.54 14.35
N PRO A 313 -6.18 11.49 14.73
CA PRO A 313 -6.57 11.17 16.11
C PRO A 313 -6.06 9.82 16.64
N LEU A 314 -5.87 8.82 15.76
CA LEU A 314 -5.28 7.53 16.15
C LEU A 314 -3.75 7.58 16.22
N CYS A 315 -3.12 8.34 15.33
CA CYS A 315 -1.66 8.52 15.32
C CYS A 315 -1.20 9.38 16.50
N LEU A 316 -1.94 10.46 16.80
CA LEU A 316 -1.71 11.29 17.98
C LEU A 316 -1.81 10.47 19.26
N ARG A 317 -2.88 9.66 19.41
CA ARG A 317 -3.00 8.74 20.56
C ARG A 317 -1.84 7.74 20.65
N HIS A 318 -1.39 7.21 19.51
CA HIS A 318 -0.20 6.35 19.48
C HIS A 318 1.05 7.10 19.94
N CYS A 319 1.27 8.33 19.49
CA CYS A 319 2.40 9.15 19.94
C CYS A 319 2.32 9.43 21.45
N GLU A 320 1.14 9.76 21.98
CA GLU A 320 0.91 9.96 23.42
C GLU A 320 1.16 8.68 24.23
N GLU A 321 0.78 7.51 23.70
CA GLU A 321 1.08 6.20 24.30
C GLU A 321 2.60 5.94 24.31
N GLN A 322 3.29 6.19 23.20
CA GLN A 322 4.74 5.99 23.09
C GLN A 322 5.54 6.94 23.99
N LEU A 323 5.13 8.21 24.09
CA LEU A 323 5.71 9.19 25.01
C LEU A 323 5.68 8.69 26.45
N LYS A 324 4.51 8.24 26.92
CA LYS A 324 4.36 7.70 28.28
C LYS A 324 5.24 6.48 28.52
N MET A 325 5.35 5.60 27.52
CA MET A 325 6.23 4.43 27.60
C MET A 325 7.70 4.84 27.72
N ALA A 326 8.15 5.81 26.91
CA ALA A 326 9.52 6.33 26.92
C ALA A 326 9.88 6.98 28.28
N GLN A 327 9.00 7.84 28.81
CA GLN A 327 9.17 8.47 30.13
C GLN A 327 9.22 7.45 31.28
N THR A 328 8.44 6.37 31.19
CA THR A 328 8.48 5.29 32.19
C THR A 328 9.80 4.52 32.13
N ALA A 329 10.29 4.25 30.92
CA ALA A 329 11.54 3.53 30.72
C ALA A 329 12.76 4.34 31.20
N SER A 330 12.80 5.64 30.92
CA SER A 330 13.91 6.51 31.36
C SER A 330 13.95 6.70 32.89
N SER A 331 12.79 6.82 33.54
CA SER A 331 12.70 7.04 35.00
C SER A 331 13.01 5.80 35.85
N SER A 332 12.92 4.59 35.29
CA SER A 332 13.08 3.32 36.01
C SER A 332 14.50 3.03 36.54
N GLN A 333 15.53 3.75 36.06
CA GLN A 333 16.91 3.64 36.56
C GLN A 333 17.30 4.72 37.59
N VAL A 334 16.49 5.76 37.83
CA VAL A 334 16.79 6.79 38.85
C VAL A 334 16.43 6.31 40.26
N ALA A 335 15.68 5.20 40.37
CA ALA A 335 15.14 4.66 41.61
C ALA A 335 15.78 3.33 42.09
N GLY A 336 16.85 2.85 41.45
CA GLY A 336 17.57 1.60 41.79
C GLY A 336 19.03 1.86 42.17
#